data_AF-A0A7R8V255-F1
#
_entry.id   AF-A0A7R8V255-F1
#
_cell.length_a   1.000
_cell.length_b   1.000
_cell.length_c   1.000
_cell.angle_alpha   90.00
_cell.angle_beta   90.00
_cell.angle_gamma   90.00
#
_symmetry.space_group_name_H-M   'P 1'
#
loop_
_entity.id
_entity.type
_entity.pdbx_description
1 polymer ?
#
loop_
_entity_poly.entity_id
_entity_poly.type
_entity_poly.pdbx_seq_one_letter_code
_entity_poly.pdbx_strand_id
1 'polypeptide(L)'
;MVLVSLNGDDPILQQKLLTILNRENSYAWTVMIKDQSPEHNYESVEKAKNYFTIIDKSEDILEIIGKWKTLSTWNPMAQVVILMANAMDLIELESNRRNLIILLLQNHVLNAYIVSLQSNSSRIEVATLFPYDGENCADQVLDISIVDVCEYDPEIDLNVELENIAQWEVFNHYENKLPNDLHSCPLMVSARMWEPYAFYDSKENDFSAGIDVNIVRTITERLNMFLYIAPQNGTIYEVHEEIVKGYVMFY
;
A
#
# COMPACT_ATOMS: atom_id res chain seq x y z
N MET A 1 7.89 11.34 -5.85
CA MET A 1 7.53 12.01 -4.59
C MET A 1 7.27 10.97 -3.51
N VAL A 2 7.86 11.13 -2.32
CA VAL A 2 7.64 10.31 -1.11
C VAL A 2 6.92 11.18 -0.10
N LEU A 3 5.79 10.71 0.44
CA LEU A 3 5.07 11.43 1.49
C LEU A 3 5.37 10.82 2.86
N VAL A 4 5.84 11.66 3.77
CA VAL A 4 6.23 11.27 5.13
C VAL A 4 5.20 11.84 6.10
N SER A 5 4.48 10.97 6.80
CA SER A 5 3.55 11.32 7.88
C SER A 5 4.19 11.01 9.22
N LEU A 6 4.37 12.03 10.05
CA LEU A 6 4.98 11.86 11.38
C LEU A 6 3.87 11.94 12.43
N ASN A 7 3.56 10.80 13.04
CA ASN A 7 2.51 10.69 14.05
C ASN A 7 3.02 10.08 15.37
N GLY A 8 4.11 10.65 15.89
CA GLY A 8 4.66 10.24 17.19
C GLY A 8 4.93 11.47 18.05
N ASP A 9 4.70 11.35 19.36
CA ASP A 9 4.95 12.39 20.36
C ASP A 9 6.45 12.66 20.62
N ASP A 10 7.36 11.99 19.89
CA ASP A 10 8.82 12.17 20.01
C ASP A 10 9.38 13.15 18.94
N PRO A 11 9.49 14.45 19.26
CA PRO A 11 10.05 15.46 18.35
C PRO A 11 11.53 15.22 18.01
N ILE A 12 12.28 14.46 18.82
CA ILE A 12 13.70 14.16 18.58
C ILE A 12 13.82 13.12 17.46
N LEU A 13 13.01 12.06 17.51
CA LEU A 13 12.97 11.05 16.45
C LEU A 13 12.57 11.69 15.11
N GLN A 14 11.54 12.55 15.14
CA GLN A 14 11.10 13.30 13.98
C GLN A 14 12.23 14.17 13.39
N GLN A 15 12.90 15.00 14.19
CA GLN A 15 14.00 15.84 13.71
C GLN A 15 15.17 15.02 13.17
N LYS A 16 15.53 13.90 13.82
CA LYS A 16 16.59 13.02 13.33
C LYS A 16 16.24 12.42 11.98
N LEU A 17 15.01 11.92 11.81
CA LEU A 17 14.54 11.41 10.52
C LEU A 17 14.56 12.48 9.43
N LEU A 18 14.06 13.68 9.71
CA LEU A 18 14.10 14.79 8.76
C LEU A 18 15.53 15.18 8.38
N THR A 19 16.45 15.15 9.34
CA THR A 19 17.87 15.42 9.09
C THR A 19 18.48 14.34 8.20
N ILE A 20 18.17 13.07 8.45
CA ILE A 20 18.67 11.93 7.68
C ILE A 20 18.11 11.96 6.25
N LEU A 21 16.80 12.13 6.09
CA LEU A 21 16.13 12.13 4.79
C LEU A 21 16.58 13.31 3.90
N ASN A 22 16.99 14.43 4.50
CA ASN A 22 17.48 15.61 3.78
C ASN A 22 19.02 15.70 3.72
N ARG A 23 19.76 14.68 4.21
CA ARG A 23 21.23 14.76 4.35
C ARG A 23 21.98 14.70 3.03
N GLU A 24 21.44 14.02 2.02
CA GLU A 24 22.06 13.96 0.69
C GLU A 24 21.28 14.76 -0.36
N ASN A 25 21.95 15.75 -0.95
CA ASN A 25 21.43 16.51 -2.11
C ASN A 25 21.33 15.67 -3.40
N SER A 26 21.87 14.44 -3.42
CA SER A 26 21.89 13.54 -4.58
C SER A 26 20.65 12.64 -4.70
N TYR A 27 19.76 12.67 -3.72
CA TYR A 27 18.53 11.88 -3.76
C TYR A 27 17.61 12.35 -4.89
N ALA A 28 17.33 11.45 -5.86
CA ALA A 28 16.45 11.71 -7.00
C ALA A 28 14.96 11.81 -6.64
N TRP A 29 14.61 11.79 -5.35
CA TRP A 29 13.24 11.75 -4.85
C TRP A 29 12.89 13.03 -4.10
N THR A 30 11.75 13.63 -4.45
CA THR A 30 11.16 14.76 -3.70
C THR A 30 10.43 14.24 -2.46
N VAL A 31 10.82 14.71 -1.28
CA VAL A 31 10.17 14.39 0.00
C VAL A 31 9.12 15.44 0.32
N MET A 32 7.90 15.01 0.60
CA MET A 32 6.85 15.85 1.16
C MET A 32 6.59 15.40 2.59
N ILE A 33 6.91 16.26 3.55
CA ILE A 33 6.64 16.01 4.96
C ILE A 33 5.27 16.61 5.27
N LYS A 34 4.38 15.79 5.83
CA LYS A 34 3.09 16.21 6.35
C LYS A 34 3.06 15.87 7.83
N ASP A 35 2.91 16.87 8.68
CA ASP A 35 2.58 16.64 10.08
C ASP A 35 1.05 16.50 10.21
N GLN A 36 0.56 16.44 11.45
CA GLN A 36 -0.87 16.46 11.74
C GLN A 36 -1.59 17.78 11.36
N SER A 37 -0.88 18.83 10.94
CA SER A 37 -1.46 20.15 10.69
C SER A 37 -2.29 20.18 9.40
N PRO A 38 -3.43 20.89 9.43
CA PRO A 38 -4.22 21.07 8.23
C PRO A 38 -3.51 22.05 7.28
N GLU A 39 -3.53 21.72 6.00
CA GLU A 39 -3.30 22.62 4.86
C GLU A 39 -1.84 23.04 4.56
N HIS A 40 -1.25 22.28 3.63
CA HIS A 40 -0.39 22.88 2.61
C HIS A 40 -0.95 22.52 1.24
N ASN A 41 -1.48 23.52 0.53
CA ASN A 41 -1.84 23.48 -0.89
C ASN A 41 -0.56 23.37 -1.72
N TYR A 42 -0.03 22.17 -1.81
CA TYR A 42 0.98 21.85 -2.80
C TYR A 42 0.28 21.10 -3.94
N GLU A 43 0.00 21.81 -5.03
CA GLU A 43 -0.49 21.20 -6.26
C GLU A 43 0.68 20.51 -6.97
N SER A 44 1.11 19.35 -6.45
CA SER A 44 1.92 18.43 -7.24
C SER A 44 1.00 17.74 -8.24
N VAL A 45 1.37 17.80 -9.52
CA VAL A 45 0.67 17.07 -10.60
C VAL A 45 0.93 15.57 -10.52
N GLU A 46 2.06 15.16 -9.93
CA GLU A 46 2.46 13.76 -9.85
C GLU A 46 1.89 13.09 -8.59
N LYS A 47 1.23 11.94 -8.78
CA LYS A 47 0.77 11.06 -7.70
C LYS A 47 1.94 10.59 -6.83
N ALA A 48 1.68 10.36 -5.54
CA ALA A 48 2.69 9.84 -4.64
C ALA A 48 3.13 8.43 -5.09
N LYS A 49 4.44 8.17 -5.05
CA LYS A 49 4.99 6.85 -5.39
C LYS A 49 5.16 5.99 -4.14
N ASN A 50 5.48 6.62 -3.02
CA ASN A 50 5.68 5.97 -1.73
C ASN A 50 5.09 6.81 -0.59
N TYR A 51 4.67 6.13 0.47
CA TYR A 51 4.28 6.70 1.75
C TYR A 51 5.18 6.11 2.84
N PHE A 52 5.58 6.95 3.78
CA PHE A 52 6.26 6.51 5.00
C PHE A 52 5.53 7.12 6.18
N THR A 53 5.22 6.32 7.20
CA THR A 53 4.59 6.82 8.41
C THR A 53 5.11 6.14 9.65
N ILE A 54 5.08 6.87 10.76
CA ILE A 54 5.37 6.35 12.10
C ILE A 54 4.06 6.33 12.87
N ILE A 55 3.81 5.24 13.59
CA ILE A 55 2.61 5.06 14.43
C ILE A 55 3.00 4.48 15.78
N ASP A 56 2.22 4.81 16.79
CA ASP A 56 2.35 4.24 18.14
C ASP A 56 1.42 3.04 18.32
N LYS A 57 0.22 3.11 17.74
CA LYS A 57 -0.81 2.06 17.77
C LYS A 57 -1.33 1.76 16.38
N SER A 58 -1.85 0.55 16.20
CA SER A 58 -2.39 0.10 14.90
C SER A 58 -3.54 0.98 14.40
N GLU A 59 -4.36 1.55 15.29
CA GLU A 59 -5.53 2.37 14.95
C GLU A 59 -5.17 3.75 14.39
N ASP A 60 -3.98 4.27 14.69
CA ASP A 60 -3.52 5.59 14.24
C ASP A 60 -3.46 5.68 12.71
N ILE A 61 -3.32 4.53 12.04
CA ILE A 61 -3.27 4.43 10.58
C ILE A 61 -4.55 4.94 9.91
N LEU A 62 -5.70 4.84 10.57
CA LEU A 62 -6.99 5.22 9.99
C LEU A 62 -7.06 6.73 9.77
N GLU A 63 -6.59 7.51 10.73
CA GLU A 63 -6.53 8.97 10.60
C GLU A 63 -5.52 9.37 9.52
N ILE A 64 -4.37 8.70 9.47
CA ILE A 64 -3.31 8.95 8.48
C ILE A 64 -3.81 8.66 7.06
N ILE A 65 -4.42 7.50 6.82
CA ILE A 65 -5.00 7.15 5.51
C ILE A 65 -6.13 8.12 5.16
N GLY A 66 -6.98 8.48 6.14
CA GLY A 66 -8.01 9.49 5.96
C GLY A 66 -7.44 10.80 5.41
N LYS A 67 -6.33 11.29 6.00
CA LYS A 67 -5.60 12.47 5.52
C LYS A 67 -4.97 12.25 4.15
N TRP A 68 -4.41 11.08 3.87
CA TRP A 68 -3.84 10.81 2.54
C TRP A 68 -4.89 10.82 1.43
N LYS A 69 -6.08 10.27 1.70
CA LYS A 69 -7.22 10.24 0.76
C LYS A 69 -7.74 11.64 0.41
N THR A 70 -7.51 12.66 1.24
CA THR A 70 -7.90 14.05 0.90
C THR A 70 -6.90 14.74 -0.01
N LEU A 71 -5.70 14.19 -0.19
CA LEU A 71 -4.68 14.76 -1.05
C LEU A 71 -4.97 14.43 -2.52
N SER A 72 -4.82 15.42 -3.39
CA SER A 72 -4.89 15.23 -4.85
C SER A 72 -3.86 14.22 -5.38
N THR A 73 -2.78 14.01 -4.62
CA THR A 73 -1.70 13.08 -4.94
C THR A 73 -1.93 11.66 -4.39
N TRP A 74 -3.09 11.38 -3.80
CA TRP A 74 -3.45 10.06 -3.28
C TRP A 74 -3.21 8.95 -4.33
N ASN A 75 -2.50 7.91 -3.91
CA ASN A 75 -2.24 6.74 -4.73
C ASN A 75 -2.33 5.46 -3.89
N PRO A 76 -3.44 4.71 -3.94
CA PRO A 76 -3.60 3.48 -3.16
C PRO A 76 -2.60 2.37 -3.55
N MET A 77 -2.00 2.46 -4.75
CA MET A 77 -1.01 1.49 -5.25
C MET A 77 0.43 1.83 -4.87
N ALA A 78 0.67 2.97 -4.22
CA ALA A 78 1.99 3.37 -3.75
C ALA A 78 2.53 2.41 -2.68
N GLN A 79 3.85 2.28 -2.60
CA GLN A 79 4.47 1.51 -1.51
C GLN A 79 4.31 2.27 -0.20
N VAL A 80 3.78 1.62 0.83
CA VAL A 80 3.61 2.20 2.16
C VAL A 80 4.56 1.50 3.12
N VAL A 81 5.39 2.28 3.81
CA VAL A 81 6.27 1.79 4.87
C VAL A 81 5.78 2.37 6.19
N ILE A 82 5.50 1.51 7.15
CA ILE A 82 4.95 1.88 8.45
C ILE A 82 5.94 1.46 9.52
N LEU A 83 6.43 2.40 10.31
CA LEU A 83 7.27 2.15 11.47
C LEU A 83 6.41 2.16 12.73
N MET A 84 6.39 1.05 13.45
CA MET A 84 5.82 1.00 14.81
C MET A 84 6.88 1.51 15.79
N ALA A 85 6.62 2.66 16.42
CA ALA A 85 7.59 3.31 17.29
C ALA A 85 7.77 2.62 18.64
N ASN A 86 6.72 1.95 19.14
CA ASN A 86 6.75 1.28 20.43
C ASN A 86 7.28 -0.15 20.28
N ALA A 87 8.29 -0.50 21.09
CA ALA A 87 8.74 -1.87 21.25
C ALA A 87 7.71 -2.66 22.07
N MET A 88 7.28 -3.82 21.57
CA MET A 88 6.21 -4.63 22.17
C MET A 88 6.69 -6.07 22.43
N ASP A 89 6.02 -6.82 23.31
CA ASP A 89 6.29 -8.25 23.39
C ASP A 89 5.86 -8.99 22.11
N LEU A 90 6.31 -10.23 21.90
CA LEU A 90 6.06 -10.95 20.64
C LEU A 90 4.56 -11.13 20.36
N ILE A 91 3.76 -11.38 21.40
CA ILE A 91 2.33 -11.67 21.25
C ILE A 91 1.58 -10.38 20.89
N GLU A 92 1.88 -9.29 21.59
CA GLU A 92 1.35 -7.97 21.32
C GLU A 92 1.77 -7.47 19.94
N LEU A 93 3.03 -7.70 19.54
CA LEU A 93 3.56 -7.33 18.24
C LEU A 93 2.82 -8.03 17.10
N GLU A 94 2.67 -9.36 17.16
CA GLU A 94 1.95 -10.13 16.15
C GLU A 94 0.48 -9.72 16.04
N SER A 95 -0.17 -9.49 17.19
CA SER A 95 -1.56 -9.02 17.26
C SER A 95 -1.73 -7.63 16.62
N ASN A 96 -0.90 -6.66 17.01
CA ASN A 96 -0.94 -5.31 16.45
C ASN A 96 -0.63 -5.30 14.96
N ARG A 97 0.35 -6.08 14.51
CA ARG A 97 0.70 -6.23 13.10
C ARG A 97 -0.46 -6.78 12.28
N ARG A 98 -1.12 -7.83 12.78
CA ARG A 98 -2.31 -8.41 12.13
C ARG A 98 -3.45 -7.39 12.06
N ASN A 99 -3.74 -6.69 13.15
CA ASN A 99 -4.78 -5.66 13.17
C ASN A 99 -4.48 -4.55 12.15
N LEU A 100 -3.23 -4.07 12.12
CA LEU A 100 -2.78 -3.05 11.18
C LEU A 100 -2.96 -3.49 9.72
N ILE A 101 -2.60 -4.72 9.37
CA ILE A 101 -2.80 -5.26 8.01
C ILE A 101 -4.29 -5.33 7.66
N ILE A 102 -5.14 -5.76 8.60
CA ILE A 102 -6.60 -5.78 8.39
C ILE A 102 -7.10 -4.36 8.09
N LEU A 103 -6.70 -3.36 8.88
CA LEU A 103 -7.09 -1.96 8.68
C LEU A 103 -6.60 -1.42 7.32
N LEU A 104 -5.39 -1.81 6.89
CA LEU A 104 -4.83 -1.44 5.59
C LEU A 104 -5.63 -2.07 4.43
N LEU A 105 -5.93 -3.37 4.50
CA LEU A 105 -6.75 -4.06 3.51
C LEU A 105 -8.15 -3.45 3.39
N GLN A 106 -8.82 -3.20 4.52
CA GLN A 106 -10.13 -2.55 4.58
C GLN A 106 -10.12 -1.14 3.99
N ASN A 107 -8.95 -0.50 3.95
CA ASN A 107 -8.74 0.81 3.36
C ASN A 107 -8.11 0.78 1.96
N HIS A 108 -8.00 -0.41 1.36
CA HIS A 108 -7.47 -0.63 0.01
C HIS A 108 -5.98 -0.26 -0.15
N VAL A 109 -5.20 -0.47 0.91
CA VAL A 109 -3.74 -0.29 0.91
C VAL A 109 -3.09 -1.68 0.91
N LEU A 110 -2.81 -2.20 -0.29
CA LEU A 110 -2.27 -3.55 -0.47
C LEU A 110 -0.74 -3.60 -0.37
N ASN A 111 -0.07 -2.53 -0.80
CA ASN A 111 1.37 -2.50 -0.90
C ASN A 111 2.05 -1.92 0.35
N ALA A 112 1.78 -2.52 1.51
CA ALA A 112 2.33 -2.07 2.79
C ALA A 112 3.46 -2.96 3.31
N TYR A 113 4.40 -2.35 4.03
CA TYR A 113 5.49 -2.97 4.78
C TYR A 113 5.48 -2.41 6.19
N ILE A 114 5.50 -3.30 7.18
CA ILE A 114 5.45 -2.94 8.59
C ILE A 114 6.80 -3.24 9.18
N VAL A 115 7.47 -2.18 9.62
CA VAL A 115 8.74 -2.23 10.35
C VAL A 115 8.39 -2.18 11.83
N SER A 116 8.78 -3.21 12.56
CA SER A 116 8.41 -3.37 13.97
C SER A 116 9.57 -3.87 14.81
N LEU A 117 9.63 -3.41 16.06
CA LEU A 117 10.69 -3.73 17.01
C LEU A 117 10.13 -4.61 18.13
N GLN A 118 10.81 -5.73 18.41
CA GLN A 118 10.46 -6.60 19.53
C GLN A 118 11.15 -6.12 20.82
N SER A 119 10.38 -6.04 21.92
CA SER A 119 10.91 -5.74 23.25
C SER A 119 11.89 -6.83 23.72
N ASN A 120 12.98 -6.39 24.35
CA ASN A 120 14.08 -7.26 24.80
C ASN A 120 14.82 -8.01 23.69
N SER A 121 14.75 -7.47 22.47
CA SER A 121 15.45 -7.99 21.31
C SER A 121 16.18 -6.86 20.59
N SER A 122 17.28 -7.20 19.94
CA SER A 122 17.97 -6.35 18.97
C SER A 122 17.38 -6.48 17.56
N ARG A 123 16.25 -7.18 17.41
CA ARG A 123 15.67 -7.55 16.11
C ARG A 123 14.61 -6.55 15.68
N ILE A 124 14.85 -5.94 14.52
CA ILE A 124 13.89 -5.17 13.75
C ILE A 124 13.38 -6.09 12.63
N GLU A 125 12.08 -6.27 12.54
CA GLU A 125 11.47 -7.13 11.51
C GLU A 125 10.69 -6.27 10.53
N VAL A 126 10.80 -6.62 9.25
CA VAL A 126 9.98 -6.07 8.17
C VAL A 126 9.02 -7.13 7.71
N ALA A 127 7.73 -6.84 7.84
CA ALA A 127 6.66 -7.76 7.54
C ALA A 127 5.71 -7.21 6.48
N THR A 128 5.10 -8.09 5.70
CA THR A 128 4.14 -7.76 4.66
C THR A 128 3.08 -8.86 4.54
N LEU A 129 1.97 -8.55 3.85
CA LEU A 129 0.98 -9.52 3.43
C LEU A 129 1.08 -9.76 1.92
N PHE A 130 0.87 -11.02 1.51
CA PHE A 130 0.54 -11.42 0.15
C PHE A 130 -0.97 -11.73 0.08
N PRO A 131 -1.80 -10.77 -0.36
CA PRO A 131 -3.25 -10.87 -0.19
C PRO A 131 -3.91 -11.93 -1.09
N TYR A 132 -3.22 -12.39 -2.12
CA TYR A 132 -3.69 -13.35 -3.11
C TYR A 132 -2.99 -14.70 -3.03
N ASP A 133 -2.36 -15.00 -1.90
CA ASP A 133 -1.71 -16.30 -1.71
C ASP A 133 -2.74 -17.40 -1.44
N GLY A 134 -2.56 -18.56 -2.06
CA GLY A 134 -3.52 -19.67 -2.01
C GLY A 134 -4.89 -19.30 -2.60
N GLU A 135 -6.00 -19.66 -1.93
CA GLU A 135 -7.36 -19.36 -2.44
C GLU A 135 -7.94 -18.02 -1.93
N ASN A 136 -7.08 -17.12 -1.45
CA ASN A 136 -7.48 -15.84 -0.86
C ASN A 136 -7.70 -14.76 -1.92
N CYS A 137 -8.76 -13.96 -1.79
CA CYS A 137 -9.06 -12.85 -2.71
C CYS A 137 -8.86 -11.50 -2.03
N ALA A 138 -7.76 -11.37 -1.28
CA ALA A 138 -7.48 -10.20 -0.44
C ALA A 138 -8.55 -9.91 0.63
N ASP A 139 -9.44 -10.86 0.93
CA ASP A 139 -10.54 -10.69 1.89
C ASP A 139 -10.12 -11.05 3.32
N GLN A 140 -9.07 -11.86 3.47
CA GLN A 140 -8.60 -12.35 4.77
C GLN A 140 -7.09 -12.17 4.95
N VAL A 141 -6.66 -12.08 6.21
CA VAL A 141 -5.24 -12.11 6.60
C VAL A 141 -4.91 -13.50 7.10
N LEU A 142 -4.48 -14.38 6.20
CA LEU A 142 -4.12 -15.76 6.53
C LEU A 142 -2.73 -15.83 7.17
N ASP A 143 -1.71 -15.42 6.40
CA ASP A 143 -0.32 -15.42 6.83
C ASP A 143 0.33 -14.05 6.64
N ILE A 144 1.25 -13.71 7.53
CA ILE A 144 2.03 -12.46 7.46
C ILE A 144 3.48 -12.84 7.27
N SER A 145 4.02 -12.52 6.10
CA SER A 145 5.37 -12.89 5.73
C SER A 145 6.37 -11.89 6.28
N ILE A 146 7.39 -12.40 6.96
CA ILE A 146 8.59 -11.63 7.31
C ILE A 146 9.49 -11.63 6.09
N VAL A 147 9.73 -10.46 5.52
CA VAL A 147 10.56 -10.29 4.33
C VAL A 147 11.97 -9.87 4.65
N ASP A 148 12.19 -9.29 5.83
CA ASP A 148 13.53 -8.91 6.27
C ASP A 148 13.63 -8.87 7.80
N VAL A 149 14.84 -9.10 8.31
CA VAL A 149 15.18 -9.00 9.72
C VAL A 149 16.54 -8.35 9.86
N CYS A 150 16.59 -7.21 10.54
CA CYS A 150 17.82 -6.53 10.90
C CYS A 150 18.11 -6.74 12.39
N GLU A 151 19.33 -7.15 12.73
CA GLU A 151 19.83 -7.18 14.10
C GLU A 151 20.78 -6.00 14.31
N TYR A 152 20.54 -5.21 15.36
CA TYR A 152 21.44 -4.11 15.75
C TYR A 152 22.08 -4.38 17.11
N ASP A 153 23.37 -4.13 17.23
CA ASP A 153 24.05 -4.27 18.52
C ASP A 153 23.86 -2.99 19.35
N PRO A 154 23.17 -3.04 20.50
CA PRO A 154 22.93 -1.87 21.35
C PRO A 154 24.21 -1.34 22.02
N GLU A 155 25.31 -2.09 22.00
CA GLU A 155 26.60 -1.68 22.58
C GLU A 155 27.51 -0.93 21.58
N ILE A 156 27.13 -0.85 20.30
CA ILE A 156 27.89 -0.09 19.30
C ILE A 156 27.66 1.42 19.50
N ASP A 157 28.72 2.12 19.88
CA ASP A 157 28.77 3.57 19.95
C ASP A 157 28.50 4.16 18.55
N LEU A 158 27.42 4.96 18.42
CA LEU A 158 26.99 5.62 17.17
C LEU A 158 28.05 6.58 16.58
N ASN A 159 29.17 6.80 17.29
CA ASN A 159 30.33 7.55 16.83
C ASN A 159 31.36 6.69 16.07
N VAL A 160 31.19 5.37 15.99
CA VAL A 160 32.02 4.51 15.13
C VAL A 160 31.54 4.65 13.69
N GLU A 161 32.43 5.19 12.86
CA GLU A 161 32.27 5.54 11.46
C GLU A 161 31.29 4.63 10.69
N LEU A 162 30.25 5.28 10.13
CA LEU A 162 29.29 4.75 9.16
C LEU A 162 29.95 4.12 7.91
N GLU A 163 31.28 4.14 7.81
CA GLU A 163 32.08 3.59 6.72
C GLU A 163 32.13 2.05 6.71
N ASN A 164 31.79 1.39 7.82
CA ASN A 164 31.74 -0.08 7.93
C ASN A 164 30.32 -0.66 7.92
N ILE A 165 29.29 0.15 7.65
CA ILE A 165 27.97 -0.41 7.36
C ILE A 165 28.08 -1.03 5.96
N ALA A 166 28.47 -2.31 5.98
CA ALA A 166 28.68 -3.17 4.84
C ALA A 166 27.59 -2.93 3.79
N GLN A 167 28.02 -2.91 2.52
CA GLN A 167 27.17 -2.91 1.34
C GLN A 167 25.84 -3.61 1.64
N TRP A 168 24.79 -2.82 1.87
CA TRP A 168 23.44 -3.33 1.83
C TRP A 168 23.27 -3.78 0.38
N GLU A 169 23.27 -5.09 0.15
CA GLU A 169 22.70 -5.61 -1.07
C GLU A 169 21.29 -5.04 -1.09
N VAL A 170 21.06 -4.07 -1.98
CA VAL A 170 19.74 -3.53 -2.23
C VAL A 170 18.92 -4.74 -2.63
N PHE A 171 18.11 -5.26 -1.70
CA PHE A 171 17.24 -6.41 -1.93
C PHE A 171 16.16 -5.96 -2.91
N ASN A 172 16.55 -6.01 -4.18
CA ASN A 172 15.73 -5.70 -5.35
C ASN A 172 14.85 -6.89 -5.70
N HIS A 173 14.12 -7.44 -4.73
CA HIS A 173 13.03 -8.36 -5.03
C HIS A 173 12.12 -8.56 -3.83
N TYR A 174 11.34 -7.55 -3.45
CA TYR A 174 10.04 -7.91 -2.90
C TYR A 174 9.26 -8.56 -4.03
N GLU A 175 8.91 -9.83 -3.86
CA GLU A 175 8.12 -10.58 -4.83
C GLU A 175 6.89 -9.78 -5.23
N ASN A 176 6.50 -9.88 -6.51
CA ASN A 176 5.33 -9.17 -7.00
C ASN A 176 4.11 -9.63 -6.19
N LYS A 177 3.54 -8.72 -5.38
CA LYS A 177 2.35 -8.99 -4.55
C LYS A 177 1.13 -9.36 -5.39
N LEU A 178 1.17 -9.08 -6.69
CA LEU A 178 0.20 -9.54 -7.67
C LEU A 178 0.72 -10.83 -8.31
N PRO A 179 0.19 -12.00 -7.92
CA PRO A 179 0.55 -13.26 -8.55
C PRO A 179 0.08 -13.30 -10.01
N ASN A 180 0.64 -14.23 -10.78
CA ASN A 180 0.19 -14.48 -12.16
C ASN A 180 -1.12 -15.29 -12.23
N ASP A 181 -1.60 -15.78 -11.09
CA ASP A 181 -2.82 -16.56 -10.90
C ASP A 181 -3.57 -15.94 -9.72
N LEU A 182 -4.78 -15.46 -9.96
CA LEU A 182 -5.67 -14.86 -8.96
C LEU A 182 -6.78 -15.84 -8.56
N HIS A 183 -6.58 -17.14 -8.76
CA HIS A 183 -7.36 -18.20 -8.11
C HIS A 183 -8.89 -18.06 -8.22
N SER A 184 -9.36 -17.60 -9.39
CA SER A 184 -10.77 -17.31 -9.69
C SER A 184 -11.41 -16.16 -8.90
N CYS A 185 -10.59 -15.22 -8.40
CA CYS A 185 -11.09 -14.01 -7.74
C CYS A 185 -11.95 -13.15 -8.69
N PRO A 186 -13.03 -12.52 -8.17
CA PRO A 186 -14.03 -11.87 -9.01
C PRO A 186 -13.63 -10.46 -9.46
N LEU A 187 -13.39 -10.29 -10.76
CA LEU A 187 -13.27 -8.98 -11.37
C LEU A 187 -14.64 -8.38 -11.69
N MET A 188 -15.03 -7.30 -11.01
CA MET A 188 -16.18 -6.47 -11.39
C MET A 188 -15.77 -5.33 -12.33
N VAL A 189 -16.40 -5.26 -13.51
CA VAL A 189 -16.19 -4.19 -14.50
C VAL A 189 -17.50 -3.47 -14.78
N SER A 190 -17.47 -2.14 -14.67
CA SER A 190 -18.56 -1.29 -15.14
C SER A 190 -18.28 -0.88 -16.59
N ALA A 191 -19.20 -1.20 -17.49
CA ALA A 191 -19.06 -0.93 -18.93
C ALA A 191 -20.27 -0.16 -19.47
N ARG A 192 -20.02 0.67 -20.47
CA ARG A 192 -21.07 1.37 -21.22
C ARG A 192 -21.05 0.93 -22.67
N MET A 193 -22.22 0.78 -23.27
CA MET A 193 -22.33 0.53 -24.70
C MET A 193 -21.68 1.67 -25.49
N TRP A 194 -20.58 1.36 -26.17
CA TRP A 194 -19.83 2.29 -26.99
C TRP A 194 -19.14 1.50 -28.09
N GLU A 195 -19.66 1.57 -29.30
CA GLU A 195 -19.05 0.90 -30.45
C GLU A 195 -17.80 1.66 -30.93
N PRO A 196 -16.68 0.97 -31.25
CA PRO A 196 -16.50 -0.49 -31.34
C PRO A 196 -15.92 -1.15 -30.06
N TYR A 197 -15.88 -0.43 -28.95
CA TYR A 197 -15.19 -0.84 -27.71
C TYR A 197 -15.99 -1.81 -26.85
N ALA A 198 -17.30 -1.62 -26.75
CA ALA A 198 -18.20 -2.46 -25.96
C ALA A 198 -19.59 -2.54 -26.60
N PHE A 199 -19.98 -3.77 -26.96
CA PHE A 199 -21.29 -4.11 -27.49
C PHE A 199 -22.11 -4.79 -26.39
N TYR A 200 -23.34 -4.31 -26.20
CA TYR A 200 -24.27 -4.86 -25.23
C TYR A 200 -25.30 -5.74 -25.93
N ASP A 201 -25.41 -7.00 -25.51
CA ASP A 201 -26.44 -7.91 -26.00
C ASP A 201 -27.65 -7.86 -25.06
N SER A 202 -28.71 -7.19 -25.52
CA SER A 202 -29.98 -7.09 -24.80
C SER A 202 -30.67 -8.43 -24.51
N LYS A 203 -30.33 -9.50 -25.23
CA LYS A 203 -30.95 -10.82 -25.04
C LYS A 203 -30.28 -11.58 -23.89
N GLU A 204 -28.95 -11.54 -23.84
CA GLU A 204 -28.14 -12.16 -22.78
C GLU A 204 -27.98 -11.23 -21.57
N ASN A 205 -28.41 -9.96 -21.69
CA ASN A 205 -28.28 -8.93 -20.67
C ASN A 205 -26.80 -8.72 -20.25
N ASP A 206 -25.88 -8.82 -21.21
CA ASP A 206 -24.43 -8.86 -20.97
C ASP A 206 -23.63 -8.17 -22.09
N PHE A 207 -22.38 -7.81 -21.79
CA PHE A 207 -21.40 -7.29 -22.75
C PHE A 207 -20.65 -8.45 -23.42
N SER A 208 -21.11 -8.82 -24.61
CA SER A 208 -20.62 -10.01 -25.30
C SER A 208 -19.35 -9.78 -26.11
N ALA A 209 -19.19 -8.58 -26.69
CA ALA A 209 -18.14 -8.27 -27.66
C ALA A 209 -17.63 -6.83 -27.56
N GLY A 210 -16.53 -6.55 -28.27
CA GLY A 210 -15.91 -5.23 -28.38
C GLY A 210 -14.43 -5.27 -28.03
N ILE A 211 -13.70 -4.24 -28.40
CA ILE A 211 -12.25 -4.17 -28.16
C ILE A 211 -11.95 -4.25 -26.65
N ASP A 212 -12.61 -3.41 -25.84
CA ASP A 212 -12.35 -3.32 -24.40
C ASP A 212 -12.84 -4.58 -23.68
N VAL A 213 -14.01 -5.10 -24.07
CA VAL A 213 -14.55 -6.37 -23.54
C VAL A 213 -13.57 -7.53 -23.78
N ASN A 214 -13.00 -7.62 -24.98
CA ASN A 214 -12.05 -8.67 -25.32
C ASN A 214 -10.71 -8.50 -24.58
N ILE A 215 -10.25 -7.26 -24.38
CA ILE A 215 -9.04 -6.98 -23.59
C ILE A 215 -9.24 -7.45 -22.15
N VAL A 216 -10.32 -7.03 -21.50
CA VAL A 216 -10.62 -7.41 -20.11
C VAL A 216 -10.76 -8.92 -19.99
N ARG A 217 -11.48 -9.57 -20.91
CA ARG A 217 -11.64 -11.03 -20.94
C ARG A 217 -10.29 -11.74 -21.08
N THR A 218 -9.41 -11.25 -21.95
CA THR A 218 -8.06 -11.80 -22.12
C THR A 218 -7.23 -11.66 -20.84
N ILE A 219 -7.33 -10.51 -20.15
CA ILE A 219 -6.66 -10.28 -18.87
C ILE A 219 -7.18 -11.26 -17.81
N THR A 220 -8.50 -11.41 -17.69
CA THR A 220 -9.11 -12.30 -16.69
C THR A 220 -8.79 -13.76 -16.96
N GLU A 221 -8.80 -14.20 -18.22
CA GLU A 221 -8.38 -15.55 -18.60
C GLU A 221 -6.89 -15.76 -18.28
N ARG A 222 -6.05 -14.76 -18.56
CA ARG A 222 -4.60 -14.86 -18.32
C ARG A 222 -4.24 -14.94 -16.84
N LEU A 223 -4.98 -14.20 -16.01
CA LEU A 223 -4.78 -14.11 -14.56
C LEU A 223 -5.69 -15.09 -13.79
N ASN A 224 -6.46 -15.95 -14.47
CA ASN A 224 -7.41 -16.87 -13.84
C ASN A 224 -8.39 -16.14 -12.87
N MET A 225 -9.08 -15.12 -13.36
CA MET A 225 -10.11 -14.38 -12.62
C MET A 225 -11.51 -14.70 -13.14
N PHE A 226 -12.52 -14.55 -12.27
CA PHE A 226 -13.92 -14.61 -12.69
C PHE A 226 -14.42 -13.22 -13.09
N LEU A 227 -14.79 -13.03 -14.36
CA LEU A 227 -15.21 -11.73 -14.89
C LEU A 227 -16.72 -11.51 -14.74
N TYR A 228 -17.11 -10.40 -14.11
CA TYR A 228 -18.47 -9.88 -14.07
C TYR A 228 -18.52 -8.48 -14.71
N ILE A 229 -19.21 -8.34 -15.84
CA ILE A 229 -19.41 -7.04 -16.49
C ILE A 229 -20.82 -6.55 -16.23
N ALA A 230 -20.94 -5.39 -15.57
CA ALA A 230 -22.20 -4.72 -15.31
C ALA A 230 -22.36 -3.47 -16.20
N PRO A 231 -23.59 -3.13 -16.63
CA PRO A 231 -23.85 -1.85 -17.27
C PRO A 231 -23.60 -0.70 -16.31
N GLN A 232 -22.93 0.34 -16.80
CA GLN A 232 -22.69 1.58 -16.07
C GLN A 232 -24.03 2.23 -15.70
N ASN A 233 -24.31 2.28 -14.40
CA ASN A 233 -25.42 3.03 -13.83
C ASN A 233 -24.89 4.37 -13.28
N GLY A 234 -24.94 5.42 -14.10
CA GLY A 234 -24.56 6.76 -13.66
C GLY A 234 -23.69 7.52 -14.66
N THR A 235 -23.24 8.70 -14.25
CA THR A 235 -22.29 9.52 -14.98
C THR A 235 -20.86 8.96 -14.86
N ILE A 236 -19.96 9.40 -15.73
CA ILE A 236 -18.53 9.04 -15.65
C ILE A 236 -17.93 9.50 -14.31
N TYR A 237 -18.41 10.62 -13.76
CA TYR A 237 -17.99 11.10 -12.44
C TYR A 237 -18.39 10.15 -11.32
N GLU A 238 -19.60 9.59 -11.38
CA GLU A 238 -20.09 8.63 -10.37
C GLU A 238 -19.29 7.32 -10.42
N VAL A 239 -19.01 6.79 -11.62
CA VAL A 239 -18.14 5.61 -11.76
C VAL A 239 -16.71 5.89 -11.31
N HIS A 240 -16.18 7.09 -11.61
CA HIS A 240 -14.87 7.48 -11.11
C HIS A 240 -14.85 7.56 -9.58
N GLU A 241 -15.90 8.13 -8.96
CA GLU A 241 -16.03 8.13 -7.51
C GLU A 241 -16.17 6.71 -6.95
N GLU A 242 -16.89 5.80 -7.60
CA GLU A 242 -17.00 4.40 -7.19
C GLU A 242 -15.64 3.69 -7.21
N ILE A 243 -14.82 3.90 -8.26
CA ILE A 243 -13.47 3.36 -8.36
C ILE A 243 -12.55 3.97 -7.28
N VAL A 244 -12.61 5.30 -7.08
CA VAL A 244 -11.77 6.00 -6.10
C VAL A 244 -12.15 5.66 -4.65
N LYS A 245 -13.44 5.43 -4.38
CA LYS A 245 -13.95 5.00 -3.07
C LYS A 245 -13.84 3.49 -2.84
N GLY A 246 -13.38 2.72 -3.85
CA GLY A 246 -13.15 1.28 -3.74
C GLY A 246 -14.38 0.40 -3.91
N TYR A 247 -15.50 0.94 -4.42
CA TYR A 247 -16.73 0.17 -4.71
C TYR A 247 -16.63 -0.67 -5.98
N VAL A 248 -15.72 -0.30 -6.90
CA VAL A 248 -15.36 -1.10 -8.08
C VAL A 248 -13.85 -1.26 -8.07
N MET A 249 -13.39 -2.39 -7.56
CA MET A 249 -12.01 -2.85 -7.73
C MET A 249 -12.00 -4.26 -8.30
N PHE A 250 -10.92 -4.55 -9.02
CA PHE A 250 -10.51 -5.90 -9.36
C PHE A 250 -10.33 -6.65 -8.02
N TYR A 251 -11.26 -7.52 -7.65
CA TYR A 251 -11.01 -8.49 -6.58
C TYR A 251 -10.17 -9.62 -7.15
#